data_AF-A0A161YPB6-F1
#
_entry.id   AF-A0A161YPB6-F1
#
_cell.length_a   1.000
_cell.length_b   1.000
_cell.length_c   1.000
_cell.angle_alpha   90.00
_cell.angle_beta   90.00
_cell.angle_gamma   90.00
#
_symmetry.space_group_name_H-M   'P 1'
#
loop_
_entity.id
_entity.type
_entity.pdbx_description
1 polymer ?
#
loop_
_entity_poly.entity_id
_entity_poly.type
_entity_poly.pdbx_seq_one_letter_code
_entity_poly.pdbx_strand_id
1 'polypeptide(L)'
;MKEIVKEEFIKKSSETLSNILDSFKNLESLKVDDLAGEAALIIVDMNNGFARKGALYSPRIEALIPEVSRIAHIFANEKSIPLIIVNEDHPEDCREFGSYPPHCVRGTEEAQIISELDDIENKIIIGKNCTNAFAVDEFKETFMDLYERDIKKFVVVGDCTDII
;
A
#
# COMPACT_ATOMS: atom_id res chain seq x y z
N MET A 1 -22.97 12.35 -29.42
CA MET A 1 -21.52 12.47 -29.12
C MET A 1 -21.07 13.82 -29.64
N LYS A 2 -20.39 14.66 -28.85
CA LYS A 2 -19.80 15.89 -29.39
C LYS A 2 -18.72 15.49 -30.40
N GLU A 3 -18.69 16.14 -31.55
CA GLU A 3 -17.65 15.92 -32.56
C GLU A 3 -16.32 16.38 -31.98
N ILE A 4 -15.34 15.47 -31.90
CA ILE A 4 -14.03 15.77 -31.35
C ILE A 4 -13.20 16.40 -32.47
N VAL A 5 -12.93 17.71 -32.35
CA VAL A 5 -12.00 18.40 -33.24
C VAL A 5 -10.58 17.95 -32.90
N LYS A 6 -9.97 17.18 -33.80
CA LYS A 6 -8.67 16.52 -33.59
C LYS A 6 -7.59 17.50 -33.10
N GLU A 7 -7.48 18.67 -33.72
CA GLU A 7 -6.46 19.67 -33.37
C GLU A 7 -6.66 20.22 -31.96
N GLU A 8 -7.90 20.52 -31.58
CA GLU A 8 -8.23 21.01 -30.24
C GLU A 8 -7.96 19.93 -29.17
N PHE A 9 -8.30 18.68 -29.46
CA PHE A 9 -8.03 17.54 -28.59
C PHE A 9 -6.53 17.37 -28.34
N ILE A 10 -5.71 17.40 -29.40
CA ILE A 10 -4.25 17.27 -29.28
C ILE A 10 -3.67 18.44 -28.48
N LYS A 11 -4.10 19.68 -28.76
CA LYS A 11 -3.63 20.86 -28.03
C LYS A 11 -3.90 20.75 -26.52
N LYS A 12 -5.16 20.45 -26.15
CA LYS A 12 -5.56 20.31 -24.74
C LYS A 12 -4.85 19.15 -24.03
N SER A 13 -4.63 18.05 -24.74
CA SER A 13 -3.90 16.89 -24.20
C SER A 13 -2.46 17.25 -23.88
N SER A 14 -1.76 17.92 -24.80
CA SER A 14 -0.38 18.38 -24.59
C SER A 14 -0.27 19.39 -23.46
N GLU A 15 -1.18 20.35 -23.38
CA GLU A 15 -1.24 21.32 -22.26
C GLU A 15 -1.45 20.60 -20.93
N THR A 16 -2.37 19.63 -20.88
CA THR A 16 -2.63 18.85 -19.66
C THR A 16 -1.42 18.03 -19.25
N LEU A 17 -0.78 17.33 -20.18
CA LEU A 17 0.43 16.54 -19.89
C LEU A 17 1.61 17.41 -19.45
N SER A 18 1.77 18.61 -20.03
CA SER A 18 2.78 19.57 -19.57
C SER A 18 2.51 19.99 -18.14
N ASN A 19 1.26 20.36 -17.82
CA ASN A 19 0.89 20.76 -16.46
C ASN A 19 1.10 19.64 -15.43
N ILE A 20 0.79 18.38 -15.79
CA ILE A 20 1.06 17.22 -14.94
C ILE A 20 2.57 17.08 -14.69
N LEU A 21 3.38 17.16 -15.75
CA LEU A 21 4.83 17.05 -15.63
C LEU A 21 5.43 18.18 -14.80
N ASP A 22 4.97 19.41 -15.01
CA ASP A 22 5.43 20.58 -14.26
C ASP A 22 4.97 20.50 -12.79
N SER A 23 3.79 19.93 -12.53
CA SER A 23 3.34 19.65 -11.16
C SER A 23 4.30 18.68 -10.47
N PHE A 24 4.67 17.57 -11.12
CA PHE A 24 5.63 16.61 -10.55
C PHE A 24 7.00 17.23 -10.25
N LYS A 25 7.50 18.11 -11.13
CA LYS A 25 8.79 18.79 -10.93
C LYS A 25 8.77 19.78 -9.76
N ASN A 26 7.61 20.34 -9.45
CA ASN A 26 7.44 21.34 -8.41
C ASN A 26 6.91 20.75 -7.08
N LEU A 27 6.79 19.43 -6.98
CA LEU A 27 6.42 18.79 -5.71
C LEU A 27 7.54 19.01 -4.69
N GLU A 28 7.16 19.49 -3.51
CA GLU A 28 8.06 19.57 -2.37
C GLU A 28 8.34 18.17 -1.83
N SER A 29 9.56 17.94 -1.36
CA SER A 29 9.90 16.71 -0.68
C SER A 29 9.30 16.71 0.71
N LEU A 30 8.50 15.70 1.02
CA LEU A 30 8.06 15.42 2.38
C LEU A 30 9.21 14.76 3.17
N LYS A 31 9.55 15.31 4.34
CA LYS A 31 10.47 14.65 5.27
C LYS A 31 9.66 13.88 6.30
N VAL A 32 10.11 12.68 6.64
CA VAL A 32 9.45 11.84 7.65
C VAL A 32 9.48 12.50 9.02
N ASP A 33 10.56 13.23 9.34
CA ASP A 33 10.68 13.99 10.59
C ASP A 33 9.55 15.03 10.76
N ASP A 34 9.03 15.59 9.65
CA ASP A 34 7.92 16.56 9.67
C ASP A 34 6.55 15.89 9.93
N LEU A 35 6.52 14.56 10.03
CA LEU A 35 5.34 13.74 10.31
C LEU A 35 5.33 13.15 11.72
N ALA A 36 6.40 13.35 12.50
CA ALA A 36 6.58 12.78 13.83
C ALA A 36 5.39 13.09 14.74
N GLY A 37 4.77 12.05 15.30
CA GLY A 37 3.63 12.15 16.21
C GLY A 37 2.29 12.54 15.59
N GLU A 38 2.21 12.77 14.28
CA GLU A 38 0.97 13.16 13.58
C GLU A 38 0.55 12.17 12.48
N ALA A 39 1.43 11.24 12.12
CA ALA A 39 1.23 10.30 11.03
C ALA A 39 1.39 8.83 11.42
N ALA A 40 0.83 7.96 10.59
CA ALA A 40 1.12 6.53 10.56
C ALA A 40 1.51 6.09 9.14
N LEU A 41 2.37 5.08 9.05
CA LEU A 41 2.68 4.36 7.81
C LEU A 41 1.80 3.10 7.73
N ILE A 42 1.12 2.93 6.59
CA ILE A 42 0.36 1.72 6.26
C ILE A 42 1.03 1.08 5.04
N ILE A 43 1.46 -0.17 5.18
CA ILE A 43 2.00 -1.00 4.12
C ILE A 43 0.93 -2.03 3.75
N VAL A 44 0.51 -2.04 2.49
CA VAL A 44 -0.57 -2.91 2.00
C VAL A 44 -0.01 -4.02 1.12
N ASP A 45 -0.39 -5.26 1.41
CA ASP A 45 -0.18 -6.46 0.59
C ASP A 45 1.25 -6.77 0.15
N MET A 46 2.25 -6.31 0.90
CA MET A 46 3.66 -6.69 0.67
C MET A 46 3.98 -8.08 1.27
N ASN A 47 3.28 -9.11 0.78
CA ASN A 47 3.48 -10.51 1.10
C ASN A 47 4.16 -11.26 -0.06
N ASN A 48 4.67 -12.46 0.20
CA ASN A 48 5.40 -13.22 -0.82
C ASN A 48 4.48 -13.70 -1.95
N GLY A 49 3.19 -13.91 -1.69
CA GLY A 49 2.17 -14.35 -2.66
C GLY A 49 1.92 -13.38 -3.83
N PHE A 50 2.22 -12.10 -3.61
CA PHE A 50 2.19 -11.07 -4.66
C PHE A 50 3.59 -10.67 -5.12
N ALA A 51 4.55 -10.59 -4.18
CA ALA A 51 5.85 -9.99 -4.43
C ALA A 51 6.95 -10.96 -4.86
N ARG A 52 6.81 -12.27 -4.62
CA ARG A 52 7.90 -13.25 -4.86
C ARG A 52 7.47 -14.50 -5.63
N LYS A 53 6.25 -14.98 -5.38
CA LYS A 53 5.75 -16.27 -5.89
C LYS A 53 4.24 -16.34 -5.74
N GLY A 54 3.65 -17.44 -6.18
CA GLY A 54 2.21 -17.68 -6.04
C GLY A 54 1.45 -17.34 -7.31
N ALA A 55 0.15 -17.62 -7.28
CA ALA A 55 -0.69 -17.52 -8.47
C ALA A 55 -0.92 -16.09 -8.94
N LEU A 56 -0.78 -15.11 -8.03
CA LEU A 56 -0.98 -13.68 -8.29
C LEU A 56 0.33 -12.88 -8.25
N TYR A 57 1.48 -13.56 -8.32
CA TYR A 57 2.78 -12.93 -8.41
C TYR A 57 2.87 -11.95 -9.59
N SER A 58 3.49 -10.80 -9.34
CA SER A 58 3.80 -9.82 -10.38
C SER A 58 5.23 -9.29 -10.25
N PRO A 59 6.03 -9.30 -11.34
CA PRO A 59 7.34 -8.65 -11.35
C PRO A 59 7.29 -7.15 -11.03
N ARG A 60 6.13 -6.52 -11.22
CA ARG A 60 5.92 -5.11 -10.86
C ARG A 60 5.84 -4.92 -9.35
N ILE A 61 5.25 -5.88 -8.63
CA ILE A 61 5.15 -5.88 -7.16
C ILE A 61 6.51 -6.24 -6.56
N GLU A 62 7.22 -7.22 -7.14
CA GLU A 62 8.62 -7.50 -6.76
C GLU A 62 9.51 -6.25 -6.87
N ALA A 63 9.34 -5.46 -7.93
CA ALA A 63 10.09 -4.23 -8.13
C ALA A 63 9.78 -3.13 -7.09
N LEU A 64 8.69 -3.24 -6.32
CA LEU A 64 8.38 -2.32 -5.22
C LEU A 64 9.20 -2.60 -3.97
N ILE A 65 9.68 -3.85 -3.79
CA ILE A 65 10.35 -4.30 -2.56
C ILE A 65 11.46 -3.35 -2.09
N PRO A 66 12.43 -2.92 -2.96
CA PRO A 66 13.51 -2.07 -2.50
C PRO A 66 13.02 -0.72 -1.97
N GLU A 67 12.01 -0.13 -2.62
CA GLU A 67 11.52 1.20 -2.26
C GLU A 67 10.57 1.16 -1.06
N VAL A 68 9.70 0.15 -0.99
CA VAL A 68 8.83 -0.05 0.19
C VAL A 68 9.68 -0.35 1.43
N SER A 69 10.68 -1.23 1.32
CA SER A 69 11.61 -1.50 2.43
C SER A 69 12.37 -0.22 2.83
N ARG A 70 12.89 0.55 1.86
CA ARG A 70 13.56 1.82 2.15
C ARG A 70 12.65 2.80 2.90
N ILE A 71 11.40 2.97 2.47
CA ILE A 71 10.43 3.84 3.13
C ILE A 71 10.13 3.32 4.54
N ALA A 72 9.83 2.03 4.68
CA ALA A 72 9.51 1.42 5.96
C ALA A 72 10.63 1.63 6.99
N HIS A 73 11.90 1.46 6.60
CA HIS A 73 13.06 1.70 7.46
C HIS A 73 13.24 3.17 7.85
N ILE A 74 12.96 4.11 6.94
CA ILE A 74 13.01 5.55 7.27
C ILE A 74 11.95 5.87 8.32
N PHE A 75 10.73 5.37 8.14
CA PHE A 75 9.64 5.55 9.11
C PHE A 75 9.94 4.86 10.45
N ALA A 76 10.52 3.66 10.43
CA ALA A 76 10.86 2.92 11.64
C ALA A 76 11.92 3.62 12.52
N ASN A 77 12.75 4.50 11.96
CA ASN A 77 13.69 5.31 12.74
C ASN A 77 12.98 6.36 13.60
N GLU A 78 11.78 6.79 13.21
CA GLU A 78 10.98 7.75 13.95
C GLU A 78 9.93 7.02 14.80
N LYS A 79 10.30 6.73 16.05
CA LYS A 79 9.49 5.89 16.98
C LYS A 79 8.10 6.47 17.28
N SER A 80 7.88 7.76 17.03
CA SER A 80 6.56 8.38 17.20
C SER A 80 5.59 8.08 16.06
N ILE A 81 6.05 7.47 14.96
CA ILE A 81 5.21 7.11 13.81
C ILE A 81 4.91 5.61 13.83
N PRO A 82 3.65 5.20 14.08
CA PRO A 82 3.26 3.80 14.03
C PRO A 82 3.36 3.23 12.61
N LEU A 83 3.76 1.96 12.52
CA LEU A 83 3.88 1.22 11.27
C LEU A 83 2.92 0.02 11.30
N ILE A 84 2.00 -0.01 10.34
CA ILE A 84 0.97 -1.03 10.21
C ILE A 84 1.18 -1.70 8.86
N ILE A 85 1.26 -3.02 8.86
CA ILE A 85 1.26 -3.86 7.67
C ILE A 85 -0.08 -4.58 7.63
N VAL A 86 -0.82 -4.41 6.55
CA VAL A 86 -2.09 -5.11 6.33
C VAL A 86 -2.00 -5.93 5.05
N ASN A 87 -2.03 -7.25 5.20
CA ASN A 87 -1.78 -8.18 4.10
C ASN A 87 -2.87 -9.24 3.99
N GLU A 88 -3.09 -9.76 2.79
CA GLU A 88 -3.97 -10.89 2.60
C GLU A 88 -3.49 -12.16 3.32
N ASP A 89 -4.41 -12.78 4.04
CA ASP A 89 -4.25 -13.94 4.91
C ASP A 89 -5.55 -14.76 4.91
N HIS A 90 -5.80 -15.45 3.80
CA HIS A 90 -7.09 -16.09 3.51
C HIS A 90 -7.25 -17.44 4.20
N PRO A 91 -8.44 -17.81 4.71
CA PRO A 91 -8.73 -19.20 5.04
C PRO A 91 -8.80 -20.06 3.77
N GLU A 92 -8.63 -21.38 3.91
CA GLU A 92 -8.62 -22.31 2.76
C GLU A 92 -9.92 -22.27 1.94
N ASP A 93 -11.04 -21.95 2.56
CA ASP A 93 -12.38 -21.88 1.95
C ASP A 93 -12.82 -20.44 1.61
N CYS A 94 -11.87 -19.54 1.39
CA CYS A 94 -12.17 -18.14 1.09
C CYS A 94 -13.07 -17.98 -0.15
N ARG A 95 -14.11 -17.16 -0.01
CA ARG A 95 -15.07 -16.86 -1.10
C ARG A 95 -14.40 -16.20 -2.30
N GLU A 96 -13.35 -15.43 -2.06
CA GLU A 96 -12.58 -14.72 -3.09
C GLU A 96 -11.95 -15.68 -4.11
N PHE A 97 -11.73 -16.94 -3.73
CA PHE A 97 -11.21 -17.98 -4.62
C PHE A 97 -12.18 -18.37 -5.76
N GLY A 98 -13.42 -17.87 -5.73
CA GLY A 98 -14.34 -17.94 -6.87
C GLY A 98 -14.06 -16.91 -7.97
N SER A 99 -13.31 -15.84 -7.65
CA SER A 99 -12.95 -14.75 -8.57
C SER A 99 -11.46 -14.74 -8.91
N TYR A 100 -10.62 -15.17 -7.97
CA TYR A 100 -9.17 -15.26 -8.11
C TYR A 100 -8.70 -16.70 -7.84
N PRO A 101 -7.56 -17.15 -8.38
CA PRO A 101 -6.99 -18.42 -7.95
C PRO A 101 -6.69 -18.39 -6.43
N PRO A 102 -6.66 -19.54 -5.72
CA PRO A 102 -6.18 -19.57 -4.35
C PRO A 102 -4.79 -18.92 -4.23
N HIS A 103 -4.66 -18.01 -3.26
CA HIS A 103 -3.47 -17.19 -3.03
C HIS A 103 -3.42 -16.82 -1.55
N CYS A 104 -2.22 -16.50 -1.05
CA CYS A 104 -2.02 -15.90 0.28
C CYS A 104 -2.78 -16.64 1.39
N VAL A 105 -2.83 -17.97 1.31
CA VAL A 105 -3.56 -18.81 2.26
C VAL A 105 -2.84 -18.80 3.60
N ARG A 106 -3.59 -18.64 4.68
CA ARG A 106 -3.08 -18.56 6.05
C ARG A 106 -2.13 -19.70 6.39
N GLY A 107 -1.00 -19.34 6.97
CA GLY A 107 0.05 -20.28 7.37
C GLY A 107 0.94 -20.77 6.24
N THR A 108 0.67 -20.39 4.98
CA THR A 108 1.59 -20.63 3.87
C THR A 108 2.65 -19.52 3.78
N GLU A 109 3.74 -19.80 3.06
CA GLU A 109 4.77 -18.81 2.79
C GLU A 109 4.25 -17.65 1.94
N GLU A 110 3.22 -17.86 1.11
CA GLU A 110 2.60 -16.78 0.33
C GLU A 110 1.97 -15.70 1.22
N ALA A 111 1.39 -16.08 2.36
CA ALA A 111 0.77 -15.15 3.32
C ALA A 111 1.81 -14.41 4.19
N GLN A 112 3.07 -14.84 4.20
CA GLN A 112 4.12 -14.18 4.97
C GLN A 112 4.52 -12.87 4.30
N ILE A 113 4.82 -11.86 5.13
CA ILE A 113 5.38 -10.59 4.65
C ILE A 113 6.74 -10.84 3.96
N ILE A 114 7.15 -9.91 3.09
CA ILE A 114 8.50 -9.93 2.52
C ILE A 114 9.57 -9.83 3.63
N SER A 115 10.66 -10.59 3.51
CA SER A 115 11.67 -10.68 4.58
C SER A 115 12.44 -9.37 4.80
N GLU A 116 12.41 -8.45 3.84
CA GLU A 116 12.99 -7.11 3.93
C GLU A 116 12.26 -6.19 4.93
N LEU A 117 11.21 -6.68 5.60
CA LEU A 117 10.51 -5.97 6.68
C LEU A 117 10.63 -6.71 8.02
N ASP A 118 11.31 -7.85 8.08
CA ASP A 118 11.37 -8.71 9.27
C ASP A 118 12.09 -8.04 10.45
N ASP A 119 13.14 -7.27 10.18
CA ASP A 119 13.99 -6.59 11.16
C ASP A 119 13.39 -5.30 11.73
N ILE A 120 12.31 -4.80 11.13
CA ILE A 120 11.59 -3.63 11.65
C ILE A 120 10.88 -4.00 12.96
N GLU A 121 11.31 -3.40 14.06
CA GLU A 121 10.65 -3.55 15.37
C GLU A 121 9.35 -2.75 15.47
N ASN A 122 8.48 -3.11 16.42
CA ASN A 122 7.24 -2.38 16.76
C ASN A 122 6.24 -2.19 15.61
N LYS A 123 6.33 -3.00 14.55
CA LYS A 123 5.32 -3.11 13.50
C LYS A 123 4.08 -3.86 13.98
N ILE A 124 2.91 -3.41 13.55
CA ILE A 124 1.63 -4.14 13.70
C ILE A 124 1.37 -4.86 12.38
N ILE A 125 1.09 -6.17 12.42
CA ILE A 125 0.76 -6.96 11.22
C ILE A 125 -0.67 -7.46 11.37
N ILE A 126 -1.53 -7.12 10.41
CA ILE A 126 -2.95 -7.46 10.42
C ILE A 126 -3.27 -8.25 9.16
N GLY A 127 -3.87 -9.42 9.33
CA GLY A 127 -4.35 -10.25 8.22
C GLY A 127 -5.73 -9.81 7.74
N LYS A 128 -5.93 -9.69 6.42
CA LYS A 128 -7.25 -9.49 5.80
C LYS A 128 -7.64 -10.66 4.92
N ASN A 129 -8.94 -10.97 4.87
CA ASN A 129 -9.50 -12.03 4.03
C ASN A 129 -10.34 -11.49 2.85
N CYS A 130 -10.03 -10.26 2.44
CA CYS A 130 -10.62 -9.58 1.29
C CYS A 130 -9.73 -8.39 0.91
N THR A 131 -10.07 -7.71 -0.19
CA THR A 131 -9.32 -6.56 -0.68
C THR A 131 -9.34 -5.36 0.27
N ASN A 132 -10.42 -5.15 1.03
CA ASN A 132 -10.63 -3.96 1.85
C ASN A 132 -10.17 -4.16 3.30
N ALA A 133 -9.08 -3.49 3.70
CA ALA A 133 -8.57 -3.50 5.08
C ALA A 133 -9.61 -3.04 6.12
N PHE A 134 -10.46 -2.06 5.78
CA PHE A 134 -11.53 -1.59 6.65
C PHE A 134 -12.71 -2.57 6.74
N ALA A 135 -12.69 -3.74 6.11
CA ALA A 135 -13.64 -4.80 6.44
C ALA A 135 -13.23 -5.57 7.70
N VAL A 136 -11.95 -5.55 8.07
CA VAL A 136 -11.37 -6.26 9.21
C VAL A 136 -11.50 -5.43 10.48
N ASP A 137 -12.09 -6.01 11.53
CA ASP A 137 -12.33 -5.30 12.79
C ASP A 137 -11.02 -4.86 13.46
N GLU A 138 -9.99 -5.69 13.47
CA GLU A 138 -8.67 -5.36 14.03
C GLU A 138 -8.04 -4.13 13.35
N PHE A 139 -8.16 -4.01 12.03
CA PHE A 139 -7.66 -2.83 11.31
C PHE A 139 -8.50 -1.58 11.62
N LYS A 140 -9.83 -1.70 11.70
CA LYS A 140 -10.71 -0.59 12.10
C LYS A 140 -10.35 -0.10 13.51
N GLU A 141 -10.20 -1.01 14.46
CA GLU A 141 -9.87 -0.70 15.85
C GLU A 141 -8.50 -0.04 15.95
N THR A 142 -7.50 -0.59 15.27
CA THR A 142 -6.15 0.01 15.18
C THR A 142 -6.21 1.41 14.57
N PHE A 143 -6.94 1.60 13.47
CA PHE A 143 -7.11 2.90 12.84
C PHE A 143 -7.79 3.91 13.78
N MET A 144 -8.83 3.49 14.51
CA MET A 144 -9.53 4.34 15.46
C MET A 144 -8.64 4.71 16.66
N ASP A 145 -7.85 3.79 17.21
CA ASP A 145 -6.87 4.10 18.27
C ASP A 145 -5.88 5.18 17.81
N LEU A 146 -5.31 5.02 16.61
CA LEU A 146 -4.41 6.01 16.02
C LEU A 146 -5.11 7.37 15.88
N TYR A 147 -6.34 7.38 15.38
CA TYR A 147 -7.10 8.61 15.20
C TYR A 147 -7.41 9.31 16.53
N GLU A 148 -7.75 8.56 17.57
CA GLU A 148 -7.98 9.07 18.93
C GLU A 148 -6.70 9.63 19.58
N ARG A 149 -5.54 9.12 19.17
CA ARG A 149 -4.20 9.62 19.55
C ARG A 149 -3.69 10.78 18.68
N ASP A 150 -4.59 11.43 17.96
CA ASP A 150 -4.34 12.59 17.09
C ASP A 150 -3.48 12.31 15.85
N ILE A 151 -3.35 11.04 15.44
CA ILE A 151 -2.78 10.70 14.13
C ILE A 151 -3.81 11.02 13.04
N LYS A 152 -3.53 12.06 12.24
CA LYS A 152 -4.43 12.55 11.18
C LYS A 152 -3.87 12.36 9.78
N LYS A 153 -2.60 11.99 9.66
CA LYS A 153 -1.92 11.77 8.37
C LYS A 153 -1.65 10.28 8.19
N PHE A 154 -1.94 9.75 7.01
CA PHE A 154 -1.70 8.35 6.69
C PHE A 154 -0.89 8.29 5.40
N VAL A 155 0.30 7.72 5.50
CA VAL A 155 1.14 7.42 4.34
C VAL A 155 0.88 5.98 3.97
N VAL A 156 0.46 5.73 2.74
CA VAL A 156 0.10 4.39 2.26
C VAL A 156 1.06 4.00 1.16
N VAL A 157 1.67 2.83 1.30
CA VAL A 157 2.56 2.21 0.30
C VAL A 157 2.20 0.73 0.15
N GLY A 158 2.64 0.11 -0.94
CA GLY A 158 2.39 -1.31 -1.20
C GLY A 158 1.65 -1.54 -2.52
N ASP A 159 0.90 -2.62 -2.58
CA ASP A 159 0.12 -3.02 -3.75
C ASP A 159 -1.33 -3.42 -3.40
N CYS A 160 -2.24 -3.52 -4.38
CA CYS A 160 -2.13 -2.94 -5.72
C CYS A 160 -2.94 -1.62 -5.79
N THR A 161 -2.60 -0.75 -6.74
CA THR A 161 -3.12 0.64 -6.76
C THR A 161 -4.59 0.73 -7.17
N ASP A 162 -5.10 -0.26 -7.90
CA ASP A 162 -6.38 -0.23 -8.62
C ASP A 162 -7.46 -1.14 -8.01
N ILE A 163 -7.18 -1.79 -6.88
CA ILE A 163 -8.12 -2.65 -6.16
C ILE A 163 -8.26 -2.11 -4.74
N ILE A 164 -9.44 -1.59 -4.41
CA ILE A 164 -9.82 -1.06 -3.09
C ILE A 164 -11.18 -1.65 -2.71
#